data_AF-A0A0L6ZBU3-F1
#
_entry.id   AF-A0A0L6ZBU3-F1
#
_cell.length_a   1.000
_cell.length_b   1.000
_cell.length_c   1.000
_cell.angle_alpha   90.00
_cell.angle_beta   90.00
_cell.angle_gamma   90.00
#
_symmetry.space_group_name_H-M   'P 1'
#
loop_
_entity.id
_entity.type
_entity.pdbx_description
1 polymer ?
#
loop_
_entity_poly.entity_id
_entity_poly.type
_entity_poly.pdbx_seq_one_letter_code
_entity_poly.pdbx_strand_id
1 'polypeptide(L)' 'MERIMINELKNYIGKKVQIKGWLCHSRKLKNITFIILRDRTGLVQCVIENKYMDIIRN' A
#
# COMPACT_ATOMS: atom_id res chain seq x y z
N MET A 1 14.33 3.19 6.74
CA MET A 1 14.27 2.65 5.37
C MET A 1 14.08 3.79 4.40
N GLU A 2 14.77 3.77 3.27
CA GLU A 2 14.57 4.76 2.21
C GLU A 2 13.20 4.56 1.55
N ARG A 3 12.58 5.66 1.12
CA ARG A 3 11.28 5.64 0.43
C ARG A 3 11.51 5.29 -1.05
N ILE A 4 10.74 4.36 -1.57
CA ILE A 4 10.65 4.04 -3.01
C ILE A 4 9.36 4.64 -3.59
N MET A 5 9.45 5.15 -4.81
CA MET A 5 8.29 5.70 -5.54
C MET A 5 7.50 4.58 -6.22
N ILE A 6 6.17 4.75 -6.34
CA ILE A 6 5.29 3.69 -6.87
C ILE A 6 5.70 3.24 -8.29
N ASN A 7 6.08 4.18 -9.16
CA ASN A 7 6.50 3.86 -10.53
C ASN A 7 7.81 3.05 -10.63
N GLU A 8 8.58 2.95 -9.55
CA GLU A 8 9.86 2.20 -9.52
C GLU A 8 9.70 0.78 -8.96
N LEU A 9 8.54 0.44 -8.39
CA LEU A 9 8.33 -0.83 -7.68
C LEU A 9 8.62 -2.08 -8.51
N LYS A 10 8.51 -2.00 -9.83
CA LYS A 10 8.88 -3.10 -10.75
C LYS A 10 10.33 -3.54 -10.60
N ASN A 11 11.23 -2.66 -10.15
CA ASN A 11 12.65 -2.94 -9.94
C ASN A 11 12.93 -3.63 -8.58
N TYR A 12 11.90 -3.80 -7.75
CA TYR A 12 12.02 -4.27 -6.36
C TYR A 12 11.16 -5.52 -6.07
N ILE A 13 10.83 -6.30 -7.10
CA ILE A 13 10.08 -7.56 -6.93
C ILE A 13 10.85 -8.49 -5.97
N GLY A 14 10.12 -9.05 -4.99
CA GLY A 14 10.68 -9.93 -3.96
C GLY A 14 11.46 -9.22 -2.84
N LYS A 15 11.57 -7.88 -2.88
CA LYS A 15 12.29 -7.09 -1.87
C LYS A 15 11.33 -6.39 -0.91
N LYS A 16 11.77 -6.19 0.34
CA LYS A 16 11.07 -5.34 1.31
C LYS A 16 11.34 -3.87 0.97
N VAL A 17 10.28 -3.11 0.74
CA VAL A 17 10.34 -1.68 0.39
C VAL A 17 9.45 -0.84 1.30
N GLN A 18 9.73 0.46 1.38
CA GLN A 18 8.90 1.42 2.09
C GLN A 18 8.34 2.41 1.07
N ILE A 19 7.02 2.47 0.97
CA ILE A 19 6.31 3.47 0.16
C ILE A 19 5.62 4.47 1.09
N LYS A 20 5.40 5.69 0.60
CA LYS A 20 4.61 6.71 1.29
C LYS A 20 3.63 7.32 0.30
N GLY A 21 2.39 7.49 0.71
CA GLY A 21 1.32 7.97 -0.15
C GLY A 21 0.02 8.19 0.63
N TRP A 22 -1.03 8.47 -0.11
CA TRP A 22 -2.38 8.67 0.41
C TRP A 22 -3.26 7.48 0.06
N LEU A 23 -4.13 7.09 1.00
CA LEU A 23 -5.15 6.08 0.74
C LEU A 23 -6.17 6.66 -0.25
N CYS A 24 -6.30 6.07 -1.43
CA CYS A 24 -7.33 6.45 -2.40
C CYS A 24 -8.62 5.64 -2.24
N HIS A 25 -8.50 4.34 -2.00
CA HIS A 25 -9.64 3.46 -1.81
C HIS A 25 -9.27 2.27 -0.94
N SER A 26 -10.25 1.70 -0.24
CA SER A 26 -10.08 0.45 0.49
C SER A 26 -11.30 -0.44 0.32
N ARG A 27 -11.06 -1.75 0.16
CA ARG A 27 -12.09 -2.79 0.10
C ARG A 27 -11.78 -3.86 1.14
N LYS A 28 -12.56 -3.86 2.22
CA LYS A 28 -12.47 -4.87 3.28
C LYS A 28 -13.20 -6.14 2.84
N LEU A 29 -12.52 -7.29 2.90
CA LEU A 29 -13.12 -8.62 2.81
C LEU A 29 -13.11 -9.28 4.19
N LYS A 30 -13.58 -10.53 4.27
CA LYS A 30 -13.69 -11.27 5.53
C LYS A 30 -12.36 -11.36 6.29
N ASN A 31 -11.26 -11.66 5.60
CA ASN A 31 -9.95 -11.93 6.22
C ASN A 31 -8.86 -10.91 5.85
N ILE A 32 -8.97 -10.28 4.69
CA ILE A 32 -7.98 -9.34 4.15
C ILE A 32 -8.65 -8.05 3.70
N THR A 33 -7.87 -6.98 3.63
CA THR A 33 -8.28 -5.72 3.03
C THR A 33 -7.35 -5.37 1.89
N PHE A 34 -7.95 -4.99 0.76
CA PHE A 34 -7.23 -4.37 -0.34
C PHE A 34 -7.24 -2.87 -0.14
N ILE A 35 -6.07 -2.24 -0.20
CA ILE A 35 -5.94 -0.78 -0.21
C ILE A 35 -5.30 -0.34 -1.53
N ILE A 36 -5.81 0.76 -2.08
CA ILE A 36 -5.18 1.46 -3.20
C ILE A 36 -4.47 2.67 -2.61
N LEU A 37 -3.14 2.64 -2.66
CA LEU A 37 -2.27 3.76 -2.27
C LEU A 37 -1.87 4.55 -3.50
N ARG A 38 -1.88 5.88 -3.38
CA ARG A 38 -1.43 6.81 -4.40
C ARG A 38 -0.25 7.62 -3.93
N ASP A 39 0.69 7.85 -4.81
CA ASP A 39 1.67 8.93 -4.68
C ASP A 39 1.66 9.80 -5.95
N ARG A 40 2.63 10.71 -6.08
CA ARG A 40 2.74 11.59 -7.25
C ARG A 40 3.08 10.86 -8.56
N THR A 41 3.43 9.57 -8.52
CA THR A 41 3.90 8.78 -9.66
C THR A 41 2.93 7.69 -10.11
N GLY A 42 1.93 7.33 -9.28
CA GLY A 42 0.93 6.35 -9.68
C GLY A 42 0.12 5.77 -8.52
N LEU A 43 -0.49 4.62 -8.81
CA LEU A 43 -1.30 3.84 -7.89
C LEU A 43 -0.67 2.47 -7.67
N VAL A 44 -0.79 1.94 -6.46
CA VAL A 44 -0.42 0.55 -6.13
C VAL A 44 -1.50 -0.08 -5.27
N GLN A 45 -1.82 -1.34 -5.55
CA GLN A 45 -2.68 -2.15 -4.69
C GLN A 45 -1.82 -2.86 -3.64
N CYS A 46 -2.16 -2.69 -2.37
CA CYS A 46 -1.57 -3.46 -1.28
C CYS A 46 -2.64 -4.36 -0.65
N VAL A 47 -2.20 -5.53 -0.22
CA VAL A 47 -3.02 -6.50 0.53
C VAL A 47 -2.53 -6.48 1.96
N ILE A 48 -3.44 -6.26 2.90
CA ILE A 48 -3.14 -6.23 4.33
C ILE A 48 -4.11 -7.09 5.11
N GLU A 49 -3.65 -7.67 6.21
CA GLU A 49 -4.53 -8.37 7.14
C GLU A 49 -5.47 -7.38 7.84
N ASN A 50 -6.71 -7.81 8.09
CA ASN A 50 -7.74 -6.95 8.68
C ASN A 50 -7.34 -6.37 10.04
N LYS A 51 -6.49 -7.06 10.82
CA LYS A 51 -6.01 -6.59 12.13
C LYS A 51 -5.17 -5.31 12.07
N TYR A 52 -4.64 -4.96 10.89
CA TYR A 52 -3.85 -3.75 10.69
C TYR A 52 -4.68 -2.56 10.17
N MET A 53 -5.98 -2.74 9.91
CA MET A 53 -6.83 -1.69 9.35
C MET A 53 -7.12 -0.54 10.32
N ASP A 54 -7.15 -0.81 11.62
CA ASP A 54 -7.47 0.21 12.63
C ASP A 54 -6.39 1.31 12.70
N ILE A 55 -5.19 1.02 12.20
CA ILE A 55 -4.06 1.96 12.13
C ILE A 55 -4.24 3.00 11.01
N ILE A 56 -5.06 2.71 9.99
CA ILE A 56 -5.20 3.55 8.78
C ILE A 56 -6.33 4.59 8.91
N ARG A 57 -7.20 4.47 9.92
CA ARG A 57 -8.42 5.28 10.06
C ARG A 57 -8.35 6.44 11.07
N ASN A 58 -7.20 6.69 11.68
CA ASN A 58 -6.96 7.83 12.57
C ASN A 58 -6.22 8.96 11.86
#